data_AF-A0A355ASY1-F1
#
_entry.id   AF-A0A355ASY1-F1
#
_cell.length_a   1.000
_cell.length_b   1.000
_cell.length_c   1.000
_cell.angle_alpha   90.00
_cell.angle_beta   90.00
_cell.angle_gamma   90.00
#
_symmetry.space_group_name_H-M   'P 1'
#
loop_
_entity.id
_entity.type
_entity.pdbx_description
1 polymer ?
#
loop_
_entity_poly.entity_id
_entity_poly.type
_entity_poly.pdbx_seq_one_letter_code
_entity_poly.pdbx_strand_id
1 'polypeptide(L)' 'MTAVRIDFYVLEADATDGRLRLACKIIDRAYRSGHTAYLWARDDHETDLLDDLLWTFSQNSFVPHSRN' A
#
# COMPACT_ATOMS: atom_id res chain seq x y z
N MET A 1 -23.03 3.73 -15.78
CA MET A 1 -22.30 3.02 -14.71
C MET A 1 -20.94 2.66 -15.26
N THR A 2 -19.86 3.18 -14.67
CA THR A 2 -18.50 2.73 -15.04
C THR A 2 -18.28 1.33 -14.48
N ALA A 3 -17.73 0.43 -15.30
CA ALA A 3 -17.36 -0.91 -14.83
C ALA A 3 -16.31 -0.83 -13.71
N VAL A 4 -16.34 -1.78 -12.78
CA VAL A 4 -15.30 -1.92 -11.76
C VAL A 4 -13.96 -2.13 -12.46
N ARG A 5 -12.95 -1.35 -12.09
CA ARG A 5 -11.59 -1.46 -12.62
C ARG A 5 -10.75 -2.31 -11.68
N ILE A 6 -10.03 -3.28 -12.25
CA ILE A 6 -9.10 -4.15 -11.54
C ILE A 6 -7.76 -4.08 -12.27
N ASP A 7 -6.71 -3.66 -11.56
CA ASP A 7 -5.36 -3.59 -12.10
C ASP A 7 -4.48 -4.64 -11.40
N PHE A 8 -3.64 -5.34 -12.19
CA PHE A 8 -2.64 -6.27 -11.69
C PHE A 8 -1.25 -5.70 -11.91
N TYR A 9 -0.40 -5.77 -10.89
CA TYR A 9 0.98 -5.30 -10.96
C TYR A 9 1.94 -6.49 -10.98
N VAL A 10 2.81 -6.54 -11.98
CA VAL A 10 3.88 -7.55 -12.09
C VAL A 10 5.15 -6.97 -11.52
N LEU A 11 5.82 -7.74 -10.66
CA LEU A 11 7.07 -7.34 -10.00
C LEU A 11 8.20 -8.27 -10.44
N GLU A 12 9.41 -7.73 -10.49
CA GLU A 12 10.63 -8.51 -10.67
C GLU A 12 10.87 -9.40 -9.44
N ALA A 13 11.39 -10.61 -9.66
CA ALA A 13 11.42 -11.69 -8.66
C ALA A 13 12.29 -11.42 -7.42
N ASP A 14 13.23 -10.45 -7.49
CA ASP A 14 14.36 -10.38 -6.56
C ASP A 14 14.19 -9.35 -5.42
N ALA A 15 13.03 -8.71 -5.30
CA ALA A 15 12.77 -7.76 -4.21
C ALA A 15 12.01 -8.46 -3.07
N THR A 16 12.72 -8.83 -2.01
CA THR A 16 12.18 -9.51 -0.81
C THR A 16 10.89 -8.86 -0.26
N ASP A 17 10.74 -7.53 -0.42
CA ASP A 17 9.55 -6.76 0.01
C ASP A 17 8.90 -5.95 -1.13
N GLY A 18 9.14 -6.30 -2.40
CA GLY A 18 8.70 -5.53 -3.56
C GLY A 18 7.19 -5.27 -3.54
N ARG A 19 6.40 -6.27 -3.14
CA ARG A 19 4.94 -6.18 -3.04
C ARG A 19 4.47 -5.19 -1.97
N LEU A 20 5.07 -5.22 -0.78
CA LEU A 20 4.70 -4.33 0.32
C LEU A 20 5.03 -2.88 0.00
N ARG A 21 6.22 -2.64 -0.57
CA ARG A 21 6.65 -1.30 -1.01
C ARG A 21 5.79 -0.77 -2.16
N LEU A 22 5.37 -1.63 -3.08
CA LEU A 22 4.44 -1.24 -4.14
C LEU A 22 3.08 -0.85 -3.55
N ALA A 23 2.54 -1.62 -2.61
CA ALA A 23 1.28 -1.29 -1.94
C ALA A 23 1.35 0.11 -1.29
N CYS A 24 2.45 0.43 -0.60
CA CYS A 24 2.66 1.77 -0.02
C CYS A 24 2.60 2.88 -1.06
N LYS A 25 3.26 2.69 -2.22
CA LYS A 25 3.25 3.68 -3.33
C LYS A 25 1.84 3.88 -3.91
N ILE A 26 1.07 2.81 -4.06
CA ILE A 26 -0.30 2.88 -4.57
C ILE A 26 -1.19 3.65 -3.58
N ILE A 27 -1.06 3.36 -2.28
CA ILE A 27 -1.84 4.00 -1.23
C ILE A 27 -1.48 5.48 -1.09
N ASP A 28 -0.19 5.84 -1.08
CA ASP A 28 0.24 7.24 -1.04
C ASP A 28 -0.33 8.03 -2.23
N ARG A 29 -0.33 7.45 -3.43
CA ARG A 29 -0.96 8.06 -4.60
C ARG A 29 -2.47 8.23 -4.42
N ALA A 30 -3.16 7.22 -3.91
CA ALA A 30 -4.60 7.26 -3.66
C ALA A 30 -4.95 8.36 -2.64
N TYR A 31 -4.22 8.39 -1.51
CA TYR A 31 -4.36 9.39 -0.46
C TYR A 31 -4.11 10.81 -0.97
N ARG A 32 -3.00 11.05 -1.67
CA ARG A 32 -2.70 12.36 -2.29
C ARG A 32 -3.73 12.80 -3.33
N SER A 33 -4.45 11.84 -3.91
CA SER A 33 -5.54 12.10 -4.85
C SER A 33 -6.90 12.27 -4.15
N GLY A 34 -6.94 12.33 -2.82
CA GLY A 34 -8.16 12.51 -2.02
C GLY A 34 -9.03 11.26 -1.86
N HIS A 35 -8.50 10.07 -2.18
CA HIS A 35 -9.24 8.82 -2.05
C HIS A 35 -8.99 8.17 -0.68
N THR A 36 -10.00 7.47 -0.17
CA THR A 36 -9.84 6.53 0.94
C THR A 36 -9.44 5.16 0.39
N ALA A 37 -8.46 4.53 1.03
CA ALA A 37 -7.97 3.20 0.65
C ALA A 37 -8.21 2.20 1.78
N TYR A 38 -8.51 0.96 1.40
CA TYR A 38 -8.45 -0.19 2.29
C TYR A 38 -7.30 -1.09 1.83
N LEU A 39 -6.43 -1.45 2.77
CA LEU A 39 -5.32 -2.37 2.53
C LEU A 39 -5.60 -3.68 3.26
N TRP A 40 -5.66 -4.76 2.49
CA TRP A 40 -5.82 -6.10 3.04
C TRP A 40 -4.45 -6.77 3.15
N ALA A 41 -4.07 -7.14 4.37
CA ALA A 41 -2.88 -7.92 4.68
C ALA A 41 -3.25 -9.40 4.87
N ARG A 42 -2.31 -10.30 4.60
CA ARG A 42 -2.52 -11.76 4.71
C ARG A 42 -2.66 -12.25 6.16
N ASP A 43 -1.94 -11.61 7.08
CA ASP A 43 -1.90 -11.95 8.50
C ASP A 43 -1.49 -10.73 9.35
N ASP A 44 -1.48 -10.91 10.68
CA ASP A 44 -1.12 -9.84 11.62
C ASP A 44 0.32 -9.38 11.48
N HIS A 45 1.24 -10.29 11.12
CA HIS A 45 2.65 -9.93 10.92
C HIS A 45 2.83 -9.02 9.70
N GLU A 46 2.17 -9.34 8.59
CA GLU A 46 2.14 -8.49 7.40
C GLU A 46 1.42 -7.16 7.67
N THR A 47 0.41 -7.16 8.54
CA THR A 47 -0.26 -5.93 8.99
C THR A 47 0.71 -5.01 9.71
N ASP A 48 1.47 -5.54 10.67
CA ASP A 48 2.48 -4.77 11.42
C ASP A 48 3.57 -4.21 10.47
N LEU A 49 4.07 -5.03 9.54
CA LEU A 49 5.05 -4.59 8.55
C LEU A 49 4.52 -3.46 7.65
N LEU A 50 3.26 -3.53 7.24
CA LEU A 50 2.64 -2.50 6.40
C LEU A 50 2.36 -1.20 7.16
N ASP A 51 1.99 -1.29 8.44
CA ASP A 51 1.82 -0.13 9.33
C ASP A 51 3.14 0.66 9.43
N ASP A 52 4.24 -0.03 9.76
CA ASP A 52 5.58 0.57 9.82
C ASP A 52 6.04 1.12 8.46
N LEU A 53 5.80 0.37 7.36
CA LEU A 53 6.20 0.81 6.03
C LEU A 53 5.43 2.02 5.56
N LEU A 54 4.13 2.14 5.83
CA LEU A 54 3.34 3.31 5.42
C LEU A 54 3.84 4.62 6.06
N TRP A 55 4.52 4.53 7.21
CA TRP A 55 5.23 5.66 7.82
C TRP A 55 6.62 5.91 7.23
N THR A 56 7.34 4.88 6.80
CA THR A 56 8.80 4.96 6.59
C THR A 56 9.26 4.75 5.15
N PHE A 57 8.40 4.29 4.24
CA PHE A 57 8.83 3.85 2.89
C PHE A 57 9.41 4.97 2.01
N SER A 58 9.16 6.23 2.33
CA SER A 58 9.67 7.41 1.60
C SER A 58 9.80 8.61 2.53
N GLN A 59 10.91 9.36 2.45
CA GLN A 59 11.17 10.54 3.29
C GLN A 59 10.14 11.66 3.13
N ASN A 60 9.40 11.68 2.02
CA ASN A 60 8.40 12.70 1.72
C ASN A 60 6.97 12.15 1.68
N SER A 61 6.73 10.95 2.24
CA SER A 61 5.39 10.39 2.34
C SER A 61 4.95 10.34 3.80
N PHE A 62 3.72 10.81 4.04
CA PHE A 62 3.01 10.64 5.28
C PHE A 62 1.60 10.20 4.91
N VAL A 63 1.32 8.91 5.08
CA VAL A 63 0.00 8.33 4.82
C VAL A 63 -0.68 8.12 6.17
N PRO A 64 -1.65 8.96 6.58
CA PRO A 64 -2.40 8.70 7.80
C PRO A 64 -3.23 7.42 7.64
N HIS A 65 -3.06 6.50 8.57
CA HIS A 65 -3.75 5.21 8.59
C HIS A 65 -4.05 4.78 10.02
N SER A 66 -4.94 3.80 10.15
CA SER A 66 -5.23 3.12 11.40
C SER A 66 -5.45 1.65 11.08
N ARG A 67 -5.08 0.79 12.01
CA ARG A 67 -5.55 -0.59 12.07
C ARG A 67 -7.04 -0.57 12.44
N ASN A 68 -7.82 -1.48 11.85
CA ASN A 68 -9.21 -1.72 12.24
C ASN A 68 -9.28 -2.74 13.38
#